data_AF-A0A847DQP8-F1
#
_entry.id   AF-A0A847DQP8-F1
#
_cell.length_a   1.000
_cell.length_b   1.000
_cell.length_c   1.000
_cell.angle_alpha   90.00
_cell.angle_beta   90.00
_cell.angle_gamma   90.00
#
_symmetry.space_group_name_H-M   'P 1'
#
loop_
_entity.id
_entity.type
_entity.pdbx_description
1 polymer ?
#
loop_
_entity_poly.entity_id
_entity_poly.type
_entity_poly.pdbx_seq_one_letter_code
_entity_poly.pdbx_strand_id
1 'polypeptide(L)'
;MALQAFERLVDQAQDLEHEELAQATRRLVGLRNGLIAERREHGPAFDRQPDLDRINALLSLAASAEFPLVGVRWKRLCSLRDALKELVGKWEGRPARHDGERRGLRP
;
A
#
# COMPACT_ATOMS: atom_id res chain seq x y z
N MET A 1 2.47 5.38 -9.84
CA MET A 1 1.82 4.56 -8.78
C MET A 1 2.87 4.04 -7.80
N ALA A 2 2.51 3.73 -6.55
CA ALA A 2 3.44 3.18 -5.55
C ALA A 2 4.02 1.83 -5.99
N LEU A 3 3.21 0.97 -6.64
CA LEU A 3 3.64 -0.32 -7.16
C LEU A 3 4.75 -0.23 -8.20
N GLN A 4 4.58 0.62 -9.22
CA GLN A 4 5.62 0.89 -10.22
C GLN A 4 6.92 1.48 -9.65
N ALA A 5 6.89 2.13 -8.48
CA ALA A 5 8.12 2.58 -7.84
C ALA A 5 8.85 1.38 -7.23
N PHE A 6 8.14 0.51 -6.50
CA PHE A 6 8.72 -0.69 -5.92
C PHE A 6 9.16 -1.73 -6.94
N GLU A 7 8.47 -1.88 -8.07
CA GLU A 7 8.91 -2.76 -9.15
C GLU A 7 10.26 -2.33 -9.70
N ARG A 8 10.46 -1.02 -9.94
CA ARG A 8 11.76 -0.48 -10.39
C ARG A 8 12.86 -0.68 -9.36
N LEU A 9 12.57 -0.45 -8.08
CA LEU A 9 13.50 -0.68 -6.98
C LEU A 9 13.94 -2.17 -6.89
N VAL A 10 13.04 -3.11 -7.15
CA VAL A 10 13.37 -4.54 -7.19
C VAL A 10 14.00 -4.97 -8.51
N ASP A 11 14.09 -4.13 -9.54
CA ASP A 11 14.85 -4.48 -10.74
C ASP A 11 16.27 -3.89 -10.70
N GLN A 12 16.52 -2.89 -9.83
CA GLN A 12 17.76 -2.10 -9.79
C GLN A 12 18.62 -2.27 -8.52
N ALA A 13 18.28 -3.14 -7.55
CA ALA A 13 18.88 -3.06 -6.20
C ALA A 13 20.37 -3.39 -6.03
N GLN A 14 21.16 -3.48 -7.09
CA GLN A 14 22.60 -3.30 -6.94
C GLN A 14 23.00 -1.82 -6.74
N ASP A 15 22.20 -0.86 -7.23
CA ASP A 15 22.48 0.59 -7.19
C ASP A 15 21.26 1.41 -6.73
N LEU A 16 20.62 0.98 -5.64
CA LEU A 16 19.42 1.64 -5.16
C LEU A 16 19.77 2.98 -4.49
N GLU A 17 19.53 4.08 -5.18
CA GLU A 17 19.72 5.41 -4.59
C GLU A 17 18.71 5.60 -3.44
N HIS A 18 19.20 5.99 -2.27
CA HIS A 18 18.40 6.22 -1.05
C HIS A 18 17.17 7.13 -1.30
N GLU A 19 17.24 8.00 -2.29
CA GLU A 19 16.19 8.94 -2.67
C GLU A 19 14.96 8.25 -3.29
N GLU A 20 15.16 7.19 -4.10
CA GLU A 20 14.06 6.46 -4.72
C GLU A 20 13.27 5.66 -3.69
N LEU A 21 13.97 5.03 -2.74
CA LEU A 21 13.35 4.35 -1.61
C LEU A 21 12.56 5.33 -0.74
N ALA A 22 13.16 6.47 -0.38
CA ALA A 22 12.49 7.51 0.39
C ALA A 22 11.22 8.02 -0.34
N GLN A 23 11.26 8.16 -1.66
CA GLN A 23 10.09 8.59 -2.43
C GLN A 23 8.98 7.52 -2.49
N ALA A 24 9.34 6.24 -2.57
CA ALA A 24 8.40 5.14 -2.46
C ALA A 24 7.74 5.06 -1.07
N THR A 25 8.54 5.21 0.00
CA THR A 25 8.06 5.29 1.39
C THR A 25 7.08 6.45 1.58
N ARG A 26 7.39 7.65 1.05
CA ARG A 26 6.48 8.81 1.10
C ARG A 26 5.13 8.54 0.43
N ARG A 27 5.12 7.82 -0.71
CA ARG A 27 3.87 7.44 -1.38
C ARG A 27 3.03 6.47 -0.55
N LEU A 28 3.65 5.50 0.12
CA LEU A 28 2.95 4.60 1.04
C LEU A 28 2.35 5.34 2.24
N VAL A 29 3.08 6.32 2.80
CA VAL A 29 2.56 7.18 3.87
C VAL A 29 1.33 7.95 3.42
N GLY A 30 1.34 8.50 2.21
CA GLY A 30 0.18 9.19 1.63
C GLY A 30 -1.05 8.28 1.53
N LEU A 31 -0.86 7.05 1.04
CA LEU A 31 -1.93 6.06 0.92
C LEU A 31 -2.51 5.66 2.28
N ARG A 32 -1.65 5.42 3.28
CA ARG A 32 -2.08 5.15 4.66
C ARG A 32 -2.91 6.30 5.22
N ASN A 33 -2.46 7.54 5.01
CA ASN A 33 -3.15 8.71 5.53
C ASN A 33 -4.56 8.84 4.92
N GLY A 34 -4.71 8.53 3.63
CA GLY A 34 -6.02 8.46 2.97
C GLY A 34 -6.95 7.42 3.62
N LEU A 35 -6.46 6.21 3.85
CA LEU A 35 -7.26 5.15 4.50
C LEU A 35 -7.60 5.47 5.96
N ILE A 36 -6.73 6.16 6.69
CA ILE A 36 -7.02 6.64 8.05
C ILE A 36 -8.13 7.69 8.02
N ALA A 37 -8.09 8.60 7.05
CA ALA A 37 -9.15 9.60 6.87
C ALA A 37 -10.49 8.93 6.57
N GLU A 38 -10.51 8.00 5.61
CA GLU A 38 -11.68 7.19 5.24
C GLU A 38 -12.22 6.41 6.46
N ARG A 39 -11.34 5.78 7.26
CA ARG A 39 -11.73 5.11 8.50
C ARG A 39 -12.36 6.04 9.52
N ARG A 40 -11.86 7.26 9.66
CA ARG A 40 -12.40 8.26 10.60
C ARG A 40 -13.77 8.77 10.15
N GLU A 41 -13.96 8.89 8.85
CA GLU A 41 -15.23 9.32 8.26
C GLU A 41 -16.31 8.22 8.36
N HIS A 42 -15.96 6.98 8.04
CA HIS A 42 -16.91 5.87 7.97
C HIS A 42 -17.05 5.06 9.28
N GLY A 43 -16.12 5.20 10.22
CA GLY A 43 -16.17 4.56 11.52
C GLY A 43 -16.32 3.02 11.41
N PRO A 44 -17.34 2.41 12.06
CA PRO A 44 -17.58 0.96 11.98
C PRO A 44 -17.90 0.44 10.57
N ALA A 45 -18.32 1.30 9.65
CA ALA A 45 -18.61 0.92 8.26
C ALA A 45 -17.35 0.85 7.37
N PHE A 46 -16.17 1.15 7.92
CA PHE A 46 -14.91 1.04 7.22
C PHE A 46 -14.53 -0.42 6.94
N ASP A 47 -14.63 -0.84 5.68
CA ASP A 47 -14.39 -2.22 5.25
C ASP A 47 -12.97 -2.47 4.70
N ARG A 48 -12.13 -1.43 4.68
CA ARG A 48 -10.73 -1.47 4.19
C ARG A 48 -9.70 -1.61 5.31
N GLN A 49 -10.11 -2.09 6.49
CA GLN A 49 -9.19 -2.41 7.58
C GLN A 49 -8.06 -3.35 7.15
N PRO A 50 -8.30 -4.41 6.35
CA PRO A 50 -7.23 -5.27 5.85
C PRO A 50 -6.20 -4.54 4.96
N ASP A 51 -6.64 -3.54 4.19
CA ASP A 51 -5.75 -2.75 3.33
C ASP A 51 -4.86 -1.82 4.17
N LEU A 52 -5.43 -1.21 5.21
CA LEU A 52 -4.71 -0.37 6.17
C LEU A 52 -3.64 -1.16 6.93
N ASP A 53 -3.97 -2.38 7.39
CA ASP A 53 -3.04 -3.27 8.08
C ASP A 53 -1.88 -3.67 7.16
N ARG A 54 -2.18 -3.95 5.88
CA ARG A 54 -1.17 -4.31 4.88
C ARG A 54 -0.23 -3.15 4.57
N ILE A 55 -0.73 -1.93 4.42
CA ILE A 55 0.12 -0.74 4.22
C ILE A 55 1.00 -0.47 5.43
N ASN A 56 0.48 -0.66 6.65
CA ASN A 56 1.29 -0.56 7.85
C ASN A 56 2.44 -1.58 7.86
N ALA A 57 2.17 -2.84 7.52
CA ALA A 57 3.20 -3.87 7.42
C ALA A 57 4.28 -3.51 6.36
N LEU A 58 3.86 -2.98 5.21
CA LEU A 58 4.78 -2.54 4.15
C LEU A 58 5.65 -1.35 4.60
N LEU A 59 5.09 -0.38 5.33
CA LEU A 59 5.85 0.73 5.90
C LEU A 59 6.87 0.26 6.94
N SER A 60 6.51 -0.71 7.79
CA SER A 60 7.45 -1.32 8.74
C SER A 60 8.60 -2.03 8.03
N LEU A 61 8.32 -2.70 6.92
CA LEU A 61 9.36 -3.34 6.10
C LEU A 61 10.27 -2.31 5.42
N ALA A 62 9.71 -1.24 4.84
CA ALA A 62 10.48 -0.15 4.24
C ALA A 62 11.40 0.55 5.25
N ALA A 63 10.89 0.87 6.44
CA ALA A 63 11.69 1.43 7.53
C ALA A 63 12.84 0.48 7.96
N SER A 64 12.62 -0.84 7.91
CA SER A 64 13.67 -1.84 8.18
C SER A 64 14.70 -1.99 7.06
N ALA A 65 14.41 -1.49 5.86
CA ALA A 65 15.31 -1.50 4.71
C ALA A 65 16.12 -0.20 4.60
N GLU A 66 15.62 0.91 5.15
CA GLU A 66 16.32 2.21 5.21
C GLU A 66 17.45 2.24 6.27
N PHE A 67 17.51 1.30 7.22
CA PHE A 67 18.61 1.19 8.19
C PHE A 67 19.77 0.33 7.64
N PRO A 68 20.96 0.88 7.39
CA PRO A 68 22.11 0.10 6.92
C PRO A 68 22.78 -0.57 8.13
N LEU A 69 22.30 -1.76 8.49
CA LEU A 69 23.15 -2.75 9.15
C LEU A 69 23.56 -3.77 8.07
N VAL A 70 24.56 -3.39 7.26
CA VAL A 70 25.30 -4.26 6.34
C VAL A 70 24.43 -5.10 5.38
N GLY A 71 24.33 -4.64 4.13
CA GLY A 71 23.72 -5.37 3.03
C GLY A 71 22.21 -5.17 2.95
N VAL A 72 21.78 -4.30 2.04
CA VAL A 72 20.37 -4.18 1.63
C VAL A 72 19.85 -5.57 1.31
N ARG A 73 18.97 -6.11 2.16
CA ARG A 73 18.44 -7.46 2.01
C ARG A 73 17.44 -7.47 0.86
N TRP A 74 17.93 -7.62 -0.37
CA TRP A 74 17.17 -7.82 -1.62
C TRP A 74 15.90 -8.67 -1.43
N LYS A 75 16.02 -9.76 -0.67
CA LYS A 75 14.90 -10.65 -0.33
C LYS A 75 13.70 -9.91 0.32
N ARG A 76 13.95 -8.90 1.16
CA ARG A 76 12.91 -8.07 1.78
C ARG A 76 12.25 -7.13 0.78
N LEU A 77 13.03 -6.51 -0.11
CA LEU A 77 12.50 -5.66 -1.19
C LEU A 77 11.63 -6.48 -2.16
N CYS A 78 12.06 -7.68 -2.56
CA CYS A 78 11.24 -8.60 -3.35
C CYS A 78 9.93 -8.95 -2.64
N SER A 79 10.01 -9.32 -1.35
CA SER A 79 8.82 -9.67 -0.56
C SER A 79 7.83 -8.51 -0.45
N LEU A 80 8.34 -7.28 -0.32
CA LEU A 80 7.55 -6.06 -0.28
C LEU A 80 6.82 -5.82 -1.62
N ARG A 81 7.51 -5.95 -2.75
CA ARG A 81 6.93 -5.82 -4.10
C ARG A 81 5.83 -6.86 -4.32
N ASP A 82 6.10 -8.12 -4.01
CA ASP A 82 5.17 -9.21 -4.28
C ASP A 82 3.89 -9.04 -3.45
N ALA A 83 4.02 -8.62 -2.19
CA ALA A 83 2.87 -8.26 -1.35
C ALA A 83 2.08 -7.06 -1.89
N LEU A 84 2.73 -6.10 -2.55
CA LEU A 84 2.08 -4.93 -3.13
C LEU A 84 1.34 -5.29 -4.45
N LYS A 85 1.90 -6.19 -5.27
CA LYS A 85 1.25 -6.71 -6.49
C LYS A 85 -0.07 -7.38 -6.18
N GLU A 86 -0.10 -8.26 -5.19
CA GLU A 86 -1.32 -8.93 -4.75
C GLU A 86 -2.41 -7.94 -4.27
N LEU A 87 -1.99 -6.86 -3.61
CA LEU A 87 -2.94 -5.85 -3.11
C LEU A 87 -3.59 -5.10 -4.26
N VAL A 88 -2.80 -4.69 -5.26
CA VAL A 88 -3.31 -4.01 -6.47
C VAL A 88 -4.24 -4.93 -7.26
N GLY A 89 -3.88 -6.21 -7.45
CA GLY A 89 -4.75 -7.17 -8.13
C GLY A 89 -6.11 -7.35 -7.44
N LYS A 90 -6.16 -7.28 -6.10
CA LYS A 90 -7.43 -7.30 -5.33
C LYS A 90 -8.25 -6.03 -5.47
N TRP A 91 -7.61 -4.90 -5.75
CA TRP A 91 -8.27 -3.62 -5.97
C TRP A 91 -8.84 -3.52 -7.40
N GLU A 92 -8.10 -3.99 -8.40
CA GLU A 92 -8.53 -4.01 -9.80
C GLU A 92 -9.59 -5.09 -10.08
N GLY A 93 -9.56 -6.22 -9.35
CA GLY A 93 -10.54 -7.30 -9.47
C GLY A 93 -11.84 -7.11 -8.69
N ARG A 94 -12.00 -6.01 -7.94
CA ARG A 94 -13.22 -5.75 -7.16
C ARG A 94 -14.21 -4.99 -8.07
N PRO A 95 -15.40 -5.54 -8.40
CA PRO A 95 -16.39 -4.79 -9.16
C PRO A 95 -16.75 -3.53 -8.36
N ALA A 96 -16.76 -2.38 -9.04
CA ALA A 96 -17.29 -1.14 -8.49
C ALA A 96 -18.68 -1.45 -7.91
N ARG A 97 -18.82 -1.29 -6.60
CA ARG A 97 -20.12 -1.49 -5.96
C ARG A 97 -21.09 -0.50 -6.60
N HIS A 98 -22.02 -1.02 -7.39
CA HIS A 98 -23.21 -0.31 -7.80
C HIS A 98 -23.98 -0.01 -6.51
N ASP A 99 -23.86 1.21 -6.00
CA ASP A 99 -24.81 1.76 -5.03
C ASP A 99 -26.12 2.06 -5.77
N GLY A 100 -26.82 0.98 -6.11
CA GLY A 100 -28.20 0.99 -6.54
C GLY A 100 -29.09 0.80 -5.31
N GLU A 101 -30.03 1.74 -5.15
CA GLU A 101 -31.36 1.45 -4.61
C GLU A 101 -31.53 1.39 -3.08
N ARG A 102 -31.57 2.58 -2.46
CA ARG A 102 -32.54 2.87 -1.39
C ARG A 102 -33.21 4.23 -1.60
N ARG A 103 -34.04 4.32 -2.65
CA ARG A 103 -35.17 5.29 -2.69
C ARG A 103 -36.43 4.53 -3.05
N GLY A 104 -37.21 4.23 -2.03
CA GLY A 104 -38.56 3.71 -2.20
C GLY A 104 -38.94 2.75 -1.10
N LEU A 105 -39.49 3.26 -0.01
CA LEU A 105 -40.81 2.84 0.44
C LEU A 105 -41.32 3.80 1.53
N ARG A 106 -42.49 4.33 1.19
CA ARG A 106 -43.39 5.31 1.83
C ARG A 106 -44.07 4.70 3.07
N PRO A 107 -44.86 5.44 3.88
CA PRO A 107 -46.14 6.04 3.46
C PRO A 107 -46.13 7.58 3.36
#